data_AF-X6N794-F1
#
_entry.id   AF-X6N794-F1
#
_cell.length_a   1.000
_cell.length_b   1.000
_cell.length_c   1.000
_cell.angle_alpha   90.00
_cell.angle_beta   90.00
_cell.angle_gamma   90.00
#
_symmetry.space_group_name_H-M   'P 1'
#
loop_
_entity.id
_entity.type
_entity.pdbx_description
1 polymer ?
#
loop_
_entity_poly.entity_id
_entity_poly.type
_entity_poly.pdbx_seq_one_letter_code
_entity_poly.pdbx_strand_id
1 'polypeptide(L)'
;MDAQQLHNLFPLVDPSLIEEVLEGNDGDVESAKEQLQMINDSYKCESAEKKEEGGDDNDSGVAQLHREFPAVPQETIEAFLSEAHGNVSDASELLKMWVETQTTAMKEEKRAARASKDLKRPGWLTADEVSLDMLMKIIGTIVDHPSEMKYRKINMRKIREMMSKSLQQSNSSHGSGDDSKIHSSYLYLQKMLLSVGFQATSDDQYLQLNDDQLNIDQLKLLHVQLQNRY
;
A
#
# COMPACT_ATOMS: atom_id res chain seq x y z
N MET A 1 25.82 -36.77 -25.49
CA MET A 1 25.23 -35.47 -25.13
C MET A 1 25.66 -34.55 -26.25
N ASP A 2 24.71 -34.01 -27.01
CA ASP A 2 25.03 -33.37 -28.30
C ASP A 2 25.31 -31.87 -28.11
N ALA A 3 26.03 -31.24 -29.04
CA ALA A 3 26.38 -29.81 -28.98
C ALA A 3 25.15 -28.90 -28.69
N GLN A 4 23.98 -29.31 -29.17
CA GLN A 4 22.72 -28.62 -28.93
C GLN A 4 22.24 -28.69 -27.47
N GLN A 5 22.57 -29.75 -26.74
CA GLN A 5 22.28 -29.86 -25.30
C GLN A 5 23.24 -28.99 -24.47
N LEU A 6 24.49 -28.85 -24.88
CA LEU A 6 25.44 -27.92 -24.24
C LEU A 6 25.06 -26.46 -24.50
N HIS A 7 24.56 -26.12 -25.69
CA HIS A 7 24.06 -24.78 -25.97
C HIS A 7 22.88 -24.38 -25.08
N ASN A 8 21.96 -25.32 -24.80
CA ASN A 8 20.87 -25.07 -23.86
C ASN A 8 21.35 -24.81 -22.41
N LEU A 9 22.51 -25.36 -22.02
CA LEU A 9 23.10 -25.15 -20.70
C LEU A 9 23.94 -23.87 -20.62
N PHE A 10 24.53 -23.45 -21.74
CA PHE A 10 25.39 -22.28 -21.85
C PHE A 10 24.89 -21.30 -22.92
N PRO A 11 23.71 -20.67 -22.72
CA PRO A 11 23.07 -19.84 -23.74
C PRO A 11 23.83 -18.55 -24.07
N LEU A 12 24.75 -18.13 -23.19
CA LEU A 12 25.59 -16.94 -23.39
C LEU A 12 26.84 -17.23 -24.23
N VAL A 13 27.13 -18.51 -24.49
CA VAL A 13 28.30 -18.94 -25.24
C VAL A 13 27.89 -19.23 -26.69
N ASP A 14 28.65 -18.71 -27.64
CA ASP A 14 28.37 -18.87 -29.07
C ASP A 14 28.35 -20.37 -29.46
N PRO A 15 27.33 -20.85 -30.19
CA PRO A 15 27.25 -22.23 -30.66
C PRO A 15 28.51 -22.73 -31.37
N SER A 16 29.19 -21.87 -32.15
CA SER A 16 30.43 -22.24 -32.84
C SER A 16 31.58 -22.48 -31.86
N LEU A 17 31.64 -21.76 -30.73
CA LEU A 17 32.64 -21.99 -29.69
C LEU A 17 32.33 -23.29 -28.90
N ILE A 18 31.06 -23.65 -28.75
CA ILE A 18 30.66 -24.93 -28.13
C ILE A 18 31.11 -26.11 -28.99
N GLU A 19 30.97 -26.01 -30.31
CA GLU A 19 31.46 -27.04 -31.24
C GLU A 19 32.99 -27.14 -31.21
N GLU A 20 33.70 -26.01 -31.19
CA GLU A 20 35.18 -25.98 -31.10
C GLU A 20 35.69 -26.57 -29.79
N VAL A 21 35.05 -26.25 -28.65
CA VAL A 21 35.43 -26.81 -27.34
C VAL A 21 35.12 -28.31 -27.28
N LEU A 22 34.02 -28.76 -27.90
CA LEU A 22 33.69 -30.18 -27.95
C LEU A 22 34.66 -30.96 -28.84
N GLU A 23 35.05 -30.40 -29.99
CA GLU A 23 36.06 -30.97 -30.89
C GLU A 23 37.45 -31.00 -30.24
N GLY A 24 37.84 -29.92 -29.55
CA GLY A 24 39.12 -29.83 -28.85
C GLY A 24 39.26 -30.75 -27.63
N ASN A 25 38.15 -31.29 -27.11
CA ASN A 25 38.11 -32.29 -26.05
C ASN A 25 37.78 -33.70 -26.57
N ASP A 26 37.97 -33.97 -27.86
CA ASP A 26 37.72 -35.27 -28.51
C ASP A 26 36.29 -35.81 -28.27
N GLY A 27 35.31 -34.92 -28.11
CA GLY A 27 33.92 -35.26 -27.80
C GLY A 27 33.65 -35.63 -26.33
N ASP A 28 34.61 -35.42 -25.42
CA ASP A 28 34.38 -35.56 -23.98
C ASP A 28 33.55 -34.38 -23.46
N VAL A 29 32.28 -34.68 -23.23
CA VAL A 29 31.24 -33.74 -22.80
C VAL A 29 31.51 -33.16 -21.41
N GLU A 30 32.01 -33.95 -20.46
CA GLU A 30 32.19 -33.46 -19.09
C GLU A 30 33.37 -32.48 -19.03
N SER A 31 34.46 -32.79 -19.73
CA SER A 31 35.61 -31.89 -19.87
C SER A 31 35.24 -30.61 -20.63
N ALA A 32 34.48 -30.73 -21.72
CA ALA A 32 33.96 -29.57 -22.47
C ALA A 32 33.04 -28.69 -21.62
N LYS A 33 32.22 -29.30 -20.77
CA LYS A 33 31.30 -28.59 -19.87
C LYS A 33 32.05 -27.79 -18.80
N GLU A 34 33.13 -28.33 -18.21
CA GLU A 34 33.95 -27.59 -17.24
C GLU A 34 34.61 -26.35 -17.89
N GLN A 35 35.12 -26.48 -19.11
CA GLN A 35 35.69 -25.35 -19.85
C GLN A 35 34.63 -24.32 -20.23
N LEU A 36 33.48 -24.75 -20.74
CA LEU A 36 32.36 -23.86 -21.07
C LEU A 36 31.79 -23.15 -19.84
N GLN A 37 31.81 -23.81 -18.67
CA GLN A 37 31.42 -23.20 -17.40
C GLN A 37 32.36 -22.05 -17.02
N MET A 38 33.69 -22.24 -17.12
CA MET A 38 34.66 -21.18 -16.86
C MET A 38 34.51 -20.00 -17.82
N ILE A 39 34.26 -20.26 -19.10
CA ILE A 39 34.02 -19.23 -20.11
C ILE A 39 32.73 -18.47 -19.80
N ASN A 40 31.64 -19.18 -19.50
CA ASN A 40 30.36 -18.58 -19.15
C ASN A 40 30.44 -17.71 -17.88
N ASP A 41 31.21 -18.15 -16.88
CA ASP A 41 31.43 -17.38 -15.65
C ASP A 41 32.29 -16.13 -15.93
N SER A 42 33.26 -16.21 -16.85
CA SER A 42 34.03 -15.05 -17.32
C SER A 42 33.15 -14.04 -18.05
N TYR A 43 32.25 -14.47 -18.93
CA TYR A 43 31.29 -13.57 -19.61
C TYR A 43 30.34 -12.89 -18.63
N LYS A 44 29.90 -13.60 -17.58
CA LYS A 44 29.08 -13.00 -16.52
C LYS A 44 29.84 -11.95 -15.71
N CYS A 45 31.12 -12.18 -15.44
CA CYS A 45 31.98 -11.22 -14.75
C CYS A 45 32.33 -10.00 -15.63
N GLU A 46 32.71 -10.18 -16.88
CA GLU A 46 32.98 -9.04 -17.79
C GLU A 46 31.72 -8.23 -18.09
N SER A 47 30.55 -8.87 -18.14
CA SER A 47 29.27 -8.17 -18.25
C SER A 47 28.84 -7.48 -16.95
N ALA A 48 29.48 -7.77 -15.82
CA ALA A 48 29.32 -7.04 -14.56
C ALA A 48 30.33 -5.89 -14.44
N GLU A 49 31.56 -6.04 -14.94
CA GLU A 49 32.59 -4.99 -14.89
C GLU A 49 32.37 -3.89 -15.94
N LYS A 50 31.77 -4.19 -17.10
CA LYS A 50 31.32 -3.15 -18.05
C LYS A 50 30.13 -2.30 -17.55
N LYS A 51 29.55 -2.61 -16.39
CA LYS A 51 28.43 -1.85 -15.79
C LYS A 51 28.86 -0.65 -14.95
N GLU A 52 30.15 -0.42 -14.71
CA GLU A 52 30.62 0.77 -13.96
C GLU A 52 31.09 1.95 -14.84
N GLU A 53 31.27 1.78 -16.15
CA GLU A 53 31.75 2.88 -17.04
C GLU A 53 30.71 3.40 -18.06
N GLY A 54 29.50 2.82 -18.14
CA GLY A 54 28.45 3.19 -19.10
C GLY A 54 27.45 4.23 -18.58
N GLY A 55 27.90 5.44 -18.24
CA GLY A 55 27.05 6.49 -17.66
C GLY A 55 26.15 7.28 -18.62
N ASP A 56 26.08 6.96 -19.92
CA ASP A 56 25.45 7.84 -20.93
C ASP A 56 24.18 7.25 -21.60
N ASP A 57 23.98 5.93 -21.58
CA ASP A 57 22.82 5.30 -22.26
C ASP A 57 21.54 5.25 -21.40
N ASN A 58 21.68 5.27 -20.06
CA ASN A 58 20.55 5.21 -19.13
C ASN A 58 19.64 6.47 -19.23
N ASP A 59 20.23 7.65 -19.43
CA ASP A 59 19.45 8.88 -19.59
C ASP A 59 18.57 8.85 -20.85
N SER A 60 19.03 8.19 -21.92
CA SER A 60 18.23 8.02 -23.14
C SER A 60 17.06 7.06 -22.93
N GLY A 61 17.27 5.97 -22.18
CA GLY A 61 16.24 4.97 -21.87
C GLY A 61 15.15 5.51 -20.97
N VAL A 62 15.51 6.25 -19.92
CA VAL A 62 14.55 6.91 -19.02
C VAL A 62 13.72 7.93 -19.79
N ALA A 63 14.35 8.77 -20.63
CA ALA A 63 13.64 9.75 -21.43
C ALA A 63 12.67 9.10 -22.44
N GLN A 64 13.04 7.96 -23.03
CA GLN A 64 12.17 7.21 -23.94
C GLN A 64 10.95 6.64 -23.20
N LEU A 65 11.15 5.95 -22.07
CA LEU A 65 10.06 5.38 -21.28
C LEU A 65 9.16 6.46 -20.69
N HIS A 66 9.71 7.60 -20.28
CA HIS A 66 8.92 8.72 -19.78
C HIS A 66 8.01 9.31 -20.87
N ARG A 67 8.41 9.27 -22.14
CA ARG A 67 7.53 9.66 -23.26
C ARG A 67 6.42 8.63 -23.50
N GLU A 68 6.70 7.34 -23.33
CA GLU A 68 5.69 6.27 -23.49
C GLU A 68 4.71 6.23 -22.30
N PHE A 69 5.18 6.52 -21.09
CA PHE A 69 4.42 6.47 -19.85
C PHE A 69 4.43 7.80 -19.09
N PRO A 70 3.85 8.88 -19.64
CA PRO A 70 3.94 10.22 -19.06
C PRO A 70 3.25 10.39 -17.70
N ALA A 71 2.42 9.41 -17.29
CA ALA A 71 1.74 9.41 -16.00
C ALA A 71 2.51 8.66 -14.90
N VAL A 72 3.60 7.97 -15.26
CA VAL A 72 4.43 7.21 -14.31
C VAL A 72 5.54 8.11 -13.78
N PRO A 73 5.74 8.20 -12.45
CA PRO A 73 6.84 8.98 -11.88
C PRO A 73 8.20 8.50 -12.40
N GLN A 74 9.11 9.44 -12.64
CA GLN A 74 10.46 9.13 -13.15
C GLN A 74 11.21 8.11 -12.28
N GLU A 75 11.13 8.24 -10.95
CA GLU A 75 11.73 7.30 -9.98
C GLU A 75 11.26 5.86 -10.19
N THR A 76 10.01 5.67 -10.60
CA THR A 76 9.45 4.34 -10.89
C THR A 76 9.99 3.80 -12.20
N ILE A 77 10.14 4.65 -13.21
CA ILE A 77 10.73 4.28 -14.51
C ILE A 77 12.19 3.84 -14.32
N GLU A 78 12.97 4.59 -13.54
CA GLU A 78 14.35 4.25 -13.20
C GLU A 78 14.45 2.92 -12.45
N ALA A 79 13.53 2.66 -11.51
CA ALA A 79 13.48 1.39 -10.79
C ALA A 79 13.21 0.20 -11.73
N PHE A 80 12.22 0.30 -12.62
CA PHE A 80 11.92 -0.75 -13.61
C PHE A 80 13.04 -0.92 -14.63
N LEU A 81 13.70 0.17 -15.04
CA LEU A 81 14.84 0.09 -15.93
C LEU A 81 16.03 -0.60 -15.25
N SER A 82 16.26 -0.33 -13.97
CA SER A 82 17.27 -1.02 -13.16
C SER A 82 16.93 -2.51 -13.00
N GLU A 83 15.66 -2.85 -12.76
CA GLU A 83 15.19 -4.24 -12.65
C GLU A 83 15.35 -5.00 -13.98
N ALA A 84 15.07 -4.34 -15.10
CA ALA A 84 15.30 -4.82 -16.45
C ALA A 84 16.77 -4.76 -16.91
N HIS A 85 17.70 -4.46 -16.00
CA HIS A 85 19.14 -4.36 -16.28
C HIS A 85 19.50 -3.40 -17.42
N GLY A 86 18.76 -2.30 -17.56
CA GLY A 86 18.94 -1.30 -18.62
C GLY A 86 18.21 -1.62 -19.92
N ASN A 87 17.55 -2.77 -20.05
CA ASN A 87 16.78 -3.12 -21.24
C ASN A 87 15.46 -2.35 -21.29
N VAL A 88 15.38 -1.35 -22.17
CA VAL A 88 14.19 -0.50 -22.36
C VAL A 88 12.95 -1.31 -22.77
N SER A 89 13.11 -2.38 -23.56
CA SER A 89 11.99 -3.21 -24.00
C SER A 89 11.37 -3.95 -22.82
N ASP A 90 12.20 -4.62 -22.01
CA ASP A 90 11.75 -5.39 -20.85
C ASP A 90 11.15 -4.45 -19.78
N ALA A 91 11.79 -3.28 -19.56
CA ALA A 91 11.25 -2.25 -18.68
C ALA A 91 9.89 -1.72 -19.15
N SER A 92 9.69 -1.54 -20.46
CA SER A 92 8.39 -1.13 -21.05
C SER A 92 7.30 -2.17 -20.81
N GLU A 93 7.61 -3.47 -20.91
CA GLU A 93 6.65 -4.54 -20.61
C GLU A 93 6.27 -4.58 -19.11
N LEU A 94 7.25 -4.47 -18.22
CA LEU A 94 7.00 -4.41 -16.77
C LEU A 94 6.15 -3.18 -16.40
N LEU A 95 6.46 -2.01 -16.99
CA LEU A 95 5.68 -0.80 -16.80
C LEU A 95 4.24 -0.93 -17.31
N LYS A 96 4.01 -1.58 -18.45
CA LYS A 96 2.64 -1.86 -18.97
C LYS A 96 1.84 -2.69 -17.98
N MET A 97 2.40 -3.79 -17.49
CA MET A 97 1.75 -4.64 -16.49
C MET A 97 1.43 -3.88 -15.20
N TRP A 98 2.36 -3.05 -14.74
CA TRP A 98 2.17 -2.25 -13.54
C TRP A 98 1.05 -1.21 -13.71
N VAL A 99 1.03 -0.48 -14.83
CA VAL A 99 -0.02 0.51 -15.14
C VAL A 99 -1.40 -0.15 -15.25
N GLU A 100 -1.49 -1.32 -15.87
CA GLU A 100 -2.73 -2.10 -15.94
C GLU A 100 -3.22 -2.51 -14.55
N THR A 101 -2.31 -2.97 -13.70
CA THR A 101 -2.62 -3.36 -12.31
C THR A 101 -3.14 -2.17 -11.50
N GLN A 102 -2.46 -1.02 -11.56
CA GLN A 102 -2.90 0.21 -10.87
C GLN A 102 -4.25 0.71 -11.38
N THR A 103 -4.46 0.67 -12.70
CA THR A 103 -5.73 1.09 -13.31
C THR A 103 -6.88 0.20 -12.86
N THR A 104 -6.64 -1.10 -12.71
CA THR A 104 -7.64 -2.07 -12.28
C THR A 104 -7.97 -1.86 -10.80
N ALA A 105 -6.96 -1.71 -9.94
CA ALA A 105 -7.13 -1.38 -8.52
C ALA A 105 -7.93 -0.08 -8.33
N MET A 106 -7.59 0.99 -9.05
CA MET A 106 -8.31 2.27 -8.96
C MET A 106 -9.76 2.16 -9.47
N LYS A 107 -10.05 1.32 -10.48
CA LYS A 107 -11.41 1.06 -10.95
C LYS A 107 -12.23 0.31 -9.89
N GLU A 108 -11.64 -0.69 -9.24
CA GLU A 108 -12.30 -1.42 -8.16
C GLU A 108 -12.56 -0.53 -6.94
N GLU A 109 -11.60 0.30 -6.55
CA GLU A 109 -11.77 1.28 -5.47
C GLU A 109 -12.88 2.28 -5.80
N LYS A 110 -12.91 2.82 -7.02
CA LYS A 110 -14.01 3.69 -7.47
C LYS A 110 -15.35 2.96 -7.50
N ARG A 111 -15.37 1.67 -7.84
CA ARG A 111 -16.59 0.85 -7.83
C ARG A 111 -17.07 0.60 -6.39
N ALA A 112 -16.16 0.32 -5.46
CA ALA A 112 -16.44 0.17 -4.03
C ALA A 112 -16.93 1.50 -3.42
N ALA A 113 -16.29 2.62 -3.77
CA ALA A 113 -16.70 3.95 -3.33
C ALA A 113 -18.08 4.35 -3.89
N ARG A 114 -18.40 3.97 -5.13
CA ARG A 114 -19.73 4.16 -5.72
C ARG A 114 -20.78 3.26 -5.09
N ALA A 115 -20.47 1.98 -4.87
CA ALA A 115 -21.35 1.06 -4.15
C ALA A 115 -21.61 1.55 -2.71
N SER A 116 -20.60 2.10 -2.03
CA SER A 116 -20.73 2.75 -0.73
C SER A 116 -21.60 4.02 -0.80
N LYS A 117 -21.46 4.84 -1.85
CA LYS A 117 -22.36 5.98 -2.09
C LYS A 117 -23.81 5.57 -2.36
N ASP A 118 -24.04 4.46 -3.05
CA ASP A 118 -25.39 3.93 -3.30
C ASP A 118 -26.00 3.27 -2.04
N LEU A 119 -25.16 2.87 -1.08
CA LEU A 119 -25.55 2.46 0.27
C LEU A 119 -25.80 3.66 1.23
N LYS A 120 -25.27 4.85 0.93
CA LYS A 120 -25.66 6.11 1.58
C LYS A 120 -27.03 6.56 1.08
N ARG A 121 -28.08 5.80 1.42
CA ARG A 121 -29.45 6.31 1.35
C ARG A 121 -29.52 7.59 2.20
N PRO A 122 -29.98 8.73 1.65
CA PRO A 122 -30.17 9.92 2.46
C PRO A 122 -31.22 9.62 3.52
N GLY A 123 -30.82 9.69 4.79
CA GLY A 123 -31.74 9.80 5.92
C GLY A 123 -31.66 8.73 7.01
N TRP A 124 -30.77 7.73 6.93
CA TRP A 124 -30.73 6.67 7.95
C TRP A 124 -29.29 6.41 8.38
N LEU A 125 -28.77 7.23 9.29
CA LEU A 125 -27.56 6.87 10.02
C LEU A 125 -27.93 5.74 10.99
N THR A 126 -27.32 4.59 10.80
CA THR A 126 -27.30 3.53 11.81
C THR A 126 -26.64 4.05 13.07
N ALA A 127 -26.98 3.46 14.20
CA ALA A 127 -26.43 3.88 15.48
C ALA A 127 -24.90 3.69 15.53
N ASP A 128 -24.36 2.73 14.78
CA ASP A 128 -22.92 2.52 14.61
C ASP A 128 -22.25 3.63 13.78
N GLU A 129 -22.89 4.10 12.71
CA GLU A 129 -22.40 5.25 11.93
C GLU A 129 -22.36 6.53 12.78
N VAL A 130 -23.36 6.74 13.65
CA VAL A 130 -23.34 7.87 14.60
C VAL A 130 -22.19 7.76 15.58
N SER A 131 -21.90 6.56 16.10
CA SER A 131 -20.74 6.35 16.98
C SER A 131 -19.42 6.62 16.27
N LEU A 132 -19.28 6.18 15.03
CA LEU A 132 -18.06 6.36 14.24
C LEU A 132 -17.85 7.81 13.83
N ASP A 133 -18.89 8.51 13.41
CA ASP A 133 -18.84 9.96 13.15
C ASP A 133 -18.39 10.72 14.42
N MET A 134 -18.91 10.33 15.58
CA MET A 134 -18.52 10.92 16.85
C MET A 134 -17.05 10.64 17.19
N LEU A 135 -16.59 9.41 16.98
CA LEU A 135 -15.19 9.01 17.18
C LEU A 135 -14.26 9.82 16.27
N MET A 136 -14.59 9.92 14.98
CA MET A 136 -13.82 10.70 14.00
C MET A 136 -13.72 12.18 14.42
N LYS A 137 -14.84 12.79 14.83
CA LYS A 137 -14.84 14.18 15.32
C LYS A 137 -13.95 14.37 16.54
N ILE A 138 -14.01 13.45 17.50
CA ILE A 138 -13.19 13.48 18.70
C ILE A 138 -11.71 13.39 18.34
N ILE A 139 -11.32 12.37 17.55
CA ILE A 139 -9.92 12.14 17.17
C ILE A 139 -9.40 13.30 16.32
N GLY A 140 -10.16 13.72 15.30
CA GLY A 140 -9.80 14.84 14.43
C GLY A 140 -9.55 16.12 15.23
N THR A 141 -10.42 16.45 16.20
CA THR A 141 -10.23 17.63 17.06
C THR A 141 -8.93 17.55 17.87
N ILE A 142 -8.57 16.38 18.38
CA ILE A 142 -7.31 16.18 19.14
C ILE A 142 -6.10 16.27 18.21
N VAL A 143 -6.20 15.73 16.99
CA VAL A 143 -5.13 15.78 15.98
C VAL A 143 -4.88 17.22 15.51
N ASP A 144 -5.95 17.99 15.30
CA ASP A 144 -5.86 19.40 14.87
C ASP A 144 -5.35 20.32 15.99
N HIS A 145 -5.64 19.97 17.25
CA HIS A 145 -5.27 20.76 18.43
C HIS A 145 -4.53 19.91 19.47
N PRO A 146 -3.32 19.39 19.15
CA PRO A 146 -2.64 18.44 20.02
C PRO A 146 -2.33 19.05 21.38
N SER A 147 -1.91 20.31 21.47
CA SER A 147 -1.54 20.96 22.75
C SER A 147 -2.73 21.29 23.67
N GLU A 148 -3.97 21.15 23.22
CA GLU A 148 -5.14 21.57 23.97
C GLU A 148 -5.76 20.44 24.81
N MET A 149 -5.38 20.39 26.08
CA MET A 149 -5.85 19.40 27.07
C MET A 149 -7.37 19.25 27.15
N LYS A 150 -8.12 20.33 26.92
CA LYS A 150 -9.59 20.32 27.00
C LYS A 150 -10.24 19.36 26.00
N TYR A 151 -9.59 19.07 24.86
CA TYR A 151 -10.09 18.13 23.86
C TYR A 151 -9.75 16.67 24.18
N ARG A 152 -8.75 16.45 25.03
CA ARG A 152 -8.34 15.12 25.51
C ARG A 152 -9.22 14.59 26.64
N LYS A 153 -10.11 15.44 27.20
CA LYS A 153 -11.06 15.09 28.26
C LYS A 153 -12.49 15.12 27.73
N ILE A 154 -13.11 13.95 27.60
CA ILE A 154 -14.42 13.75 26.99
C ILE A 154 -15.45 13.50 28.08
N ASN A 155 -16.50 14.33 28.14
CA ASN A 155 -17.65 14.08 29.00
C ASN A 155 -18.62 13.09 28.34
N MET A 156 -18.68 11.86 28.84
CA MET A 156 -19.47 10.79 28.24
C MET A 156 -20.99 11.04 28.34
N ARG A 157 -21.47 11.74 29.37
CA ARG A 157 -22.88 12.15 29.45
C ARG A 157 -23.24 13.08 28.28
N LYS A 158 -22.39 14.06 27.99
CA LYS A 158 -22.58 14.98 26.85
C LYS A 158 -22.53 14.24 25.52
N ILE A 159 -21.64 13.26 25.37
CA ILE A 159 -21.60 12.38 24.18
C ILE A 159 -22.93 11.66 23.99
N ARG A 160 -23.46 11.03 25.05
CA ARG A 160 -24.75 10.32 25.00
C ARG A 160 -25.90 11.25 24.59
N GLU A 161 -25.94 12.46 25.13
CA GLU A 161 -26.94 13.48 24.75
C GLU A 161 -26.81 13.89 23.28
N MET A 162 -25.58 14.09 22.78
CA MET A 162 -25.35 14.44 21.38
C MET A 162 -25.75 13.29 20.44
N MET A 163 -25.40 12.04 20.77
CA MET A 163 -25.81 10.87 20.00
C MET A 163 -27.34 10.71 19.96
N SER A 164 -28.00 10.91 21.10
CA SER A 164 -29.47 10.89 21.19
C SER A 164 -30.09 11.95 20.28
N LYS A 165 -29.57 13.20 20.30
CA LYS A 165 -30.03 14.27 19.41
C LYS A 165 -29.79 13.97 17.93
N SER A 166 -28.62 13.47 17.57
CA SER A 166 -28.28 13.11 16.18
C SER A 166 -29.19 11.99 15.65
N LEU A 167 -29.47 10.98 16.48
CA LEU A 167 -30.39 9.89 16.13
C LEU A 167 -31.84 10.36 16.04
N GLN A 168 -32.29 11.26 16.93
CA GLN A 168 -33.62 11.86 16.85
C GLN A 168 -33.82 12.71 15.60
N GLN A 169 -32.81 13.50 15.22
CA GLN A 169 -32.85 14.29 13.99
C GLN A 169 -32.91 13.41 12.75
N SER A 170 -32.12 12.34 12.73
CA SER A 170 -32.08 11.37 11.62
C SER A 170 -33.38 10.57 11.50
N ASN A 171 -34.04 10.25 12.62
CA ASN A 171 -35.26 9.41 12.67
C ASN A 171 -36.57 10.19 12.82
N SER A 172 -36.56 11.51 12.61
CA SER A 172 -37.71 12.40 12.83
C SER A 172 -38.99 12.03 12.06
N SER A 173 -38.93 11.08 11.13
CA SER A 173 -40.08 10.54 10.39
C SER A 173 -40.75 9.30 10.98
N HIS A 174 -40.14 8.55 11.92
CA HIS A 174 -40.74 7.33 12.51
C HIS A 174 -40.58 7.31 14.02
N GLY A 175 -41.71 7.45 14.73
CA GLY A 175 -41.79 7.52 16.18
C GLY A 175 -41.20 6.31 16.90
N SER A 176 -40.77 6.57 18.15
CA SER A 176 -40.02 5.70 19.07
C SER A 176 -38.53 5.63 18.75
N GLY A 177 -37.78 6.59 19.32
CA GLY A 177 -36.34 6.47 19.48
C GLY A 177 -36.04 5.27 20.37
N ASP A 178 -35.47 4.23 19.76
CA ASP A 178 -35.12 3.00 20.46
C ASP A 178 -33.91 3.26 21.36
N ASP A 179 -34.18 3.59 22.62
CA ASP A 179 -33.17 3.87 23.66
C ASP A 179 -32.14 2.74 23.78
N SER A 180 -32.52 1.50 23.43
CA SER A 180 -31.60 0.36 23.42
C SER A 180 -30.48 0.52 22.38
N LYS A 181 -30.79 1.06 21.19
CA LYS A 181 -29.81 1.33 20.13
C LYS A 181 -28.87 2.47 20.51
N ILE A 182 -29.40 3.51 21.15
CA ILE A 182 -28.58 4.61 21.67
C ILE A 182 -27.59 4.06 22.71
N HIS A 183 -28.06 3.19 23.60
CA HIS A 183 -27.22 2.59 24.63
C HIS A 183 -26.14 1.66 24.04
N SER A 184 -26.48 0.78 23.10
CA SER A 184 -25.50 -0.11 22.47
C SER A 184 -24.40 0.67 21.74
N SER A 185 -24.79 1.71 20.99
CA SER A 185 -23.83 2.52 20.23
C SER A 185 -22.98 3.40 21.13
N TYR A 186 -23.54 3.91 22.23
CA TYR A 186 -22.78 4.57 23.28
C TYR A 186 -21.71 3.65 23.89
N LEU A 187 -22.08 2.40 24.23
CA LEU A 187 -21.12 1.41 24.75
C LEU A 187 -20.06 1.05 23.72
N TYR A 188 -20.43 0.95 22.45
CA TYR A 188 -19.49 0.70 21.34
C TYR A 188 -18.47 1.84 21.21
N LEU A 189 -18.92 3.10 21.20
CA LEU A 189 -18.05 4.28 21.18
C LEU A 189 -17.13 4.31 22.40
N GLN A 190 -17.65 4.03 23.60
CA GLN A 190 -16.85 3.96 24.81
C GLN A 190 -15.73 2.92 24.68
N LYS A 191 -16.04 1.70 24.19
CA LYS A 191 -15.03 0.66 23.96
C LYS A 191 -13.97 1.08 22.95
N MET A 192 -14.37 1.75 21.86
CA MET A 192 -13.42 2.27 20.87
C MET A 192 -12.48 3.30 21.49
N LEU A 193 -13.00 4.27 22.26
CA LEU A 193 -12.17 5.27 22.93
C LEU A 193 -11.17 4.61 23.90
N LEU A 194 -11.62 3.62 24.69
CA LEU A 194 -10.73 2.87 25.57
C LEU A 194 -9.63 2.14 24.78
N SER A 195 -9.93 1.56 23.62
CA SER A 195 -8.93 0.88 22.77
C SER A 195 -7.91 1.84 22.16
N VAL A 196 -8.26 3.13 22.02
CA VAL A 196 -7.38 4.20 21.55
C VAL A 196 -6.47 4.72 22.67
N GLY A 197 -6.69 4.29 23.92
CA GLY A 197 -5.87 4.67 25.07
C GLY A 197 -6.54 5.68 26.00
N PHE A 198 -7.81 6.04 25.77
CA PHE A 198 -8.55 6.81 26.78
C PHE A 198 -8.75 5.97 28.04
N GLN A 199 -8.73 6.63 29.19
CA GLN A 199 -8.95 6.01 30.48
C GLN A 199 -10.14 6.65 31.19
N ALA A 200 -10.89 5.85 31.94
CA ALA A 200 -11.94 6.37 32.80
C ALA A 200 -11.33 7.16 33.96
N THR A 201 -11.87 8.36 34.21
CA THR A 201 -11.53 9.14 35.40
C THR A 201 -12.27 8.63 36.64
N SER A 202 -11.85 9.01 37.84
CA SER A 202 -12.51 8.68 39.12
C SER A 202 -14.01 8.99 39.17
N ASP A 203 -14.46 9.96 38.39
CA ASP A 203 -15.84 10.43 38.40
C ASP A 203 -16.77 9.59 37.50
N ASP A 204 -16.23 8.56 36.80
CA ASP A 204 -16.89 7.69 35.80
C ASP A 204 -17.62 8.41 34.64
N GLN A 205 -17.68 9.74 34.66
CA GLN A 205 -18.36 10.58 33.69
C GLN A 205 -17.44 11.10 32.59
N TYR A 206 -16.13 10.98 32.79
CA TYR A 206 -15.14 11.44 31.83
C TYR A 206 -14.22 10.30 31.38
N LEU A 207 -13.87 10.35 30.10
CA LEU A 207 -12.72 9.65 29.55
C LEU A 207 -11.62 10.67 29.31
N GLN A 208 -10.39 10.35 29.69
CA GLN A 208 -9.23 11.22 29.50
C GLN A 208 -8.10 10.46 28.83
N LEU A 209 -7.46 11.11 27.85
CA LEU A 209 -6.26 10.62 27.20
C LEU A 209 -5.04 11.31 27.82
N ASN A 210 -4.17 10.53 28.45
CA ASN A 210 -3.00 11.05 29.17
C ASN A 210 -1.85 11.37 28.21
N ASP A 211 -1.10 12.43 28.50
CA ASP A 211 0.03 12.92 27.70
C ASP A 211 1.08 11.84 27.47
N ASP A 212 1.39 11.07 28.51
CA ASP A 212 2.42 10.03 28.48
C ASP A 212 2.04 8.84 27.58
N GLN A 213 0.76 8.72 27.23
CA GLN A 213 0.22 7.64 26.38
C GLN A 213 -0.18 8.14 24.99
N LEU A 214 -0.07 9.45 24.75
CA LEU A 214 -0.55 10.07 23.53
C LEU A 214 0.51 9.99 22.43
N ASN A 215 0.42 8.94 21.61
CA ASN A 215 1.12 8.93 20.32
C ASN A 215 0.25 9.62 19.26
N ILE A 216 0.50 10.92 19.04
CA ILE A 216 -0.23 11.73 18.05
C ILE A 216 -0.17 11.12 16.64
N ASP A 217 0.94 10.48 16.27
CA ASP A 217 1.09 9.88 14.94
C ASP A 217 0.23 8.63 14.79
N GLN A 218 0.07 7.84 15.86
CA GLN A 218 -0.91 6.73 15.87
C GLN A 218 -2.35 7.24 15.76
N LEU A 219 -2.70 8.36 16.40
CA LEU A 219 -4.03 8.97 16.26
C LEU A 219 -4.26 9.50 14.85
N LYS A 220 -3.27 10.13 14.22
CA LYS A 220 -3.34 10.56 12.82
C LYS A 220 -3.56 9.38 11.89
N LEU A 221 -2.81 8.30 12.07
CA LEU A 221 -2.96 7.08 11.28
C LEU A 221 -4.37 6.49 11.45
N LEU A 222 -4.86 6.40 12.68
CA LEU A 222 -6.21 5.92 12.96
C LEU A 222 -7.28 6.83 12.33
N HIS A 223 -7.10 8.15 12.40
CA HIS A 223 -8.02 9.11 11.78
C HIS A 223 -8.13 8.90 10.27
N VAL A 224 -6.98 8.76 9.59
CA VAL A 224 -6.94 8.47 8.14
C VAL A 224 -7.58 7.11 7.83
N GLN A 225 -7.32 6.08 8.63
CA GLN A 225 -7.94 4.77 8.47
C GLN A 225 -9.47 4.82 8.61
N LEU A 226 -9.99 5.60 9.58
CA LEU A 226 -11.42 5.79 9.76
C LEU A 226 -12.04 6.56 8.57
N GLN A 227 -11.38 7.61 8.08
CA GLN A 227 -11.82 8.39 6.91
C GLN A 227 -11.83 7.56 5.62
N ASN A 228 -10.87 6.66 5.42
CA ASN A 228 -10.83 5.84 4.22
C ASN A 228 -11.91 4.75 4.22
N ARG A 229 -12.41 4.35 5.40
CA ARG A 229 -13.39 3.29 5.54
C ARG A 229 -14.85 3.77 5.42
N TYR A 230 -15.11 5.07 5.57
CA TYR A 230 -16.46 5.65 5.67
C TYR A 230 -16.64 6.93 4.83
#